data_AF-A0A971F3T1-F1
#
_entry.id   AF-A0A971F3T1-F1
#
_cell.length_a   1.000
_cell.length_b   1.000
_cell.length_c   1.000
_cell.angle_alpha   90.00
_cell.angle_beta   90.00
_cell.angle_gamma   90.00
#
_symmetry.space_group_name_H-M   'P 1'
#
loop_
_entity.id
_entity.type
_entity.pdbx_description
1 polymer ?
#
loop_
_entity_poly.entity_id
_entity_poly.type
_entity_poly.pdbx_seq_one_letter_code
_entity_poly.pdbx_strand_id
1 'polypeptide(L)' 'MAKILCSYAAYKSYDVSARGDLSAFTDIPSNWALECVQWAVTEGLIQGKGKAILDPLGKTKRSECAAILQRFIEKQMQ' A
#
# COMPACT_ATOMS: atom_id res chain seq x y z
N MET A 1 -3.49 3.69 -5.80
CA MET A 1 -2.37 2.78 -6.12
C MET A 1 -2.40 1.49 -5.30
N ALA A 2 -2.52 1.54 -3.96
CA ALA A 2 -2.53 0.35 -3.09
C ALA A 2 -3.48 -0.78 -3.55
N LYS A 3 -4.71 -0.43 -3.98
CA LYS A 3 -5.67 -1.42 -4.47
C LYS A 3 -5.19 -2.16 -5.73
N ILE A 4 -4.51 -1.46 -6.65
CA ILE A 4 -4.00 -2.05 -7.90
C ILE A 4 -2.95 -3.11 -7.56
N LEU A 5 -2.01 -2.79 -6.66
CA LEU A 5 -0.97 -3.72 -6.22
C LEU A 5 -1.55 -4.93 -5.48
N CYS A 6 -2.48 -4.70 -4.55
CA CYS A 6 -3.12 -5.80 -3.82
C CYS A 6 -3.95 -6.70 -4.75
N SER A 7 -4.70 -6.15 -5.71
CA SER A 7 -5.42 -6.94 -6.71
C SER A 7 -4.46 -7.71 -7.63
N TYR A 8 -3.33 -7.13 -8.01
CA TYR A 8 -2.30 -7.83 -8.79
C TYR A 8 -1.63 -8.95 -7.99
N ALA A 9 -1.33 -8.69 -6.72
CA ALA A 9 -0.74 -9.66 -5.82
C ALA A 9 -1.69 -10.85 -5.59
N ALA A 10 -2.98 -10.58 -5.35
CA ALA A 10 -4.02 -11.59 -5.27
C ALA A 10 -4.13 -12.40 -6.58
N TYR A 11 -4.07 -11.73 -7.74
CA TYR A 11 -4.08 -12.40 -9.05
C TYR A 11 -2.86 -13.31 -9.25
N LYS A 12 -1.69 -12.90 -8.77
CA LYS A 12 -0.46 -13.70 -8.78
C LYS A 12 -0.39 -14.74 -7.66
N SER A 13 -1.44 -14.88 -6.84
CA SER A 13 -1.52 -15.78 -5.69
C SER A 13 -0.45 -15.50 -4.62
N TYR A 14 0.00 -14.25 -4.51
CA TYR A 14 0.87 -13.81 -3.42
C TYR A 14 0.08 -13.63 -2.12
N ASP A 15 0.78 -13.72 -0.99
CA ASP A 15 0.18 -13.52 0.32
C ASP A 15 -0.22 -12.04 0.51
N VAL A 16 -1.53 -11.81 0.49
CA VAL A 16 -2.15 -10.52 0.77
C VAL A 16 -2.90 -10.50 2.10
N SER A 17 -2.64 -11.46 2.98
CA SER A 17 -3.32 -11.59 4.28
C SER A 17 -2.78 -10.64 5.35
N ALA A 18 -1.60 -10.06 5.14
CA ALA A 18 -1.02 -9.11 6.08
C ALA A 18 -1.97 -7.91 6.27
N ARG A 19 -2.31 -7.61 7.53
CA ARG A 19 -3.17 -6.48 7.91
C ARG A 19 -2.46 -5.68 8.99
N GLY A 20 -1.95 -4.52 8.62
CA GLY A 20 -1.30 -3.59 9.52
C GLY A 20 -2.31 -2.72 10.25
N ASP A 21 -1.93 -2.28 11.44
CA ASP A 21 -2.71 -1.28 12.15
C ASP A 21 -2.57 0.08 11.46
N LEU A 22 -3.70 0.68 11.12
CA LEU A 22 -3.79 2.03 10.54
C LEU A 22 -4.29 3.06 11.56
N SER A 23 -4.49 2.68 12.82
CA SER A 23 -4.91 3.58 13.90
C SER A 23 -3.96 4.77 14.10
N ALA A 24 -2.69 4.60 13.72
CA ALA A 24 -1.67 5.63 13.75
C ALA A 24 -1.84 6.70 12.65
N PHE A 25 -2.75 6.53 11.69
CA PHE A 25 -3.03 7.48 10.61
C PHE A 25 -4.37 8.17 10.81
N THR A 26 -4.41 9.48 10.58
CA THR A 26 -5.62 10.31 10.74
C THR A 26 -6.53 10.30 9.51
N ASP A 27 -6.02 9.88 8.36
CA ASP A 27 -6.72 9.86 7.07
C ASP A 27 -6.98 8.44 6.57
N ILE A 28 -7.92 7.79 7.25
CA ILE A 28 -8.32 6.41 6.95
C ILE A 28 -8.93 6.34 5.53
N PRO A 29 -8.44 5.43 4.66
CA PRO A 29 -9.03 5.22 3.34
C PRO A 29 -10.46 4.68 3.42
N SER A 30 -11.22 4.83 2.34
CA SER A 30 -12.54 4.21 2.22
C SER A 30 -12.49 2.69 2.40
N ASN A 31 -13.59 2.09 2.86
CA ASN A 31 -13.67 0.68 3.25
C ASN A 31 -13.16 -0.30 2.16
N TRP A 32 -13.40 0.00 0.88
CA TRP A 32 -12.95 -0.83 -0.26
C TRP A 32 -11.43 -0.85 -0.48
N ALA A 33 -10.71 0.16 0.03
CA ALA A 33 -9.26 0.29 -0.09
C ALA A 33 -8.54 0.00 1.24
N LEU A 34 -9.27 -0.06 2.36
CA LEU A 34 -8.75 -0.22 3.71
C LEU A 34 -7.81 -1.42 3.82
N GLU A 35 -8.30 -2.61 3.51
CA GLU A 35 -7.52 -3.85 3.59
C GLU A 35 -6.24 -3.83 2.74
N CYS A 36 -6.32 -3.23 1.55
CA CYS A 36 -5.20 -3.16 0.63
C CYS A 36 -4.14 -2.15 1.09
N VAL A 37 -4.58 -1.07 1.75
CA VAL A 37 -3.68 -0.08 2.36
C VAL A 37 -3.03 -0.69 3.60
N GLN A 38 -3.78 -1.41 4.44
CA GLN A 38 -3.24 -2.14 5.59
C GLN A 38 -2.14 -3.09 5.17
N TRP A 39 -2.39 -3.91 4.14
CA TRP A 39 -1.40 -4.79 3.56
C TRP A 39 -0.18 -4.01 3.04
N ALA A 40 -0.39 -2.98 2.23
CA ALA A 40 0.72 -2.22 1.64
C ALA A 40 1.60 -1.50 2.67
N VAL A 41 1.04 -1.09 3.81
CA VAL A 41 1.77 -0.50 4.93
C VAL A 41 2.56 -1.57 5.68
N THR A 42 1.96 -2.72 6.00
CA THR A 42 2.67 -3.84 6.65
C THR A 42 3.82 -4.34 5.79
N GLU A 43 3.59 -4.40 4.49
CA GLU A 43 4.59 -4.85 3.54
C GLU A 43 5.73 -3.85 3.35
N GLY A 44 5.59 -2.62 3.86
CA GLY A 44 6.56 -1.53 3.69
C GLY A 44 6.54 -0.88 2.30
N LEU A 45 5.56 -1.24 1.47
CA LEU A 45 5.40 -0.72 0.10
C LEU A 45 4.99 0.75 0.12
N ILE A 46 4.07 1.11 1.03
CA ILE A 46 3.60 2.47 1.25
C ILE A 46 4.04 2.92 2.63
N GLN A 47 4.59 4.13 2.69
CA GLN A 47 4.93 4.81 3.93
C GLN A 47 4.16 6.13 3.96
N GLY A 48 3.62 6.50 5.11
CA GLY A 48 2.94 7.78 5.26
C GLY A 48 3.87 8.95 4.96
N LYS A 49 3.31 10.06 4.48
CA LYS A 49 4.05 11.29 4.13
C LYS A 49 4.56 12.07 5.37
N GLY A 50 4.55 11.44 6.55
CA GLY A 50 4.79 12.08 7.84
C GLY A 50 3.51 12.67 8.46
N LYS A 51 3.58 13.02 9.76
CA LYS A 51 2.46 13.56 10.54
C LYS A 51 1.18 12.69 10.57
N ALA A 52 1.32 11.36 10.54
CA ALA A 52 0.18 10.44 10.52
C ALA A 52 -0.72 10.57 9.27
N ILE A 53 -0.20 11.08 8.15
CA ILE A 53 -0.95 11.24 6.90
C ILE A 53 -0.48 10.21 5.86
N LEU A 54 -1.42 9.45 5.30
CA LEU A 54 -1.21 8.43 4.27
C LEU A 54 -1.58 8.93 2.86
N ASP A 55 -2.42 9.93 2.78
CA ASP A 55 -2.98 10.60 1.62
C ASP A 55 -3.57 9.62 0.58
N PRO A 56 -4.55 8.79 0.97
CA PRO A 56 -5.07 7.73 0.09
C PRO A 56 -5.81 8.25 -1.15
N LEU A 57 -6.35 9.47 -1.07
CA LEU A 57 -7.01 10.19 -2.17
C LEU A 57 -6.04 11.11 -2.92
N GLY A 58 -4.81 11.27 -2.42
CA GLY A 58 -3.80 12.10 -3.01
C GLY A 58 -3.40 11.63 -4.40
N LYS A 59 -3.07 12.60 -5.27
CA LYS A 59 -2.45 12.29 -6.56
C LYS A 59 -1.04 11.76 -6.31
N THR A 60 -0.86 10.46 -6.45
CA THR A 60 0.47 9.85 -6.44
C THR A 60 1.24 10.30 -7.67
N LYS A 61 2.46 10.83 -7.49
CA LYS A 61 3.33 11.21 -8.61
C LYS A 61 3.84 9.95 -9.31
N ARG A 62 4.15 10.03 -10.61
CA ARG A 62 4.71 8.89 -11.37
C ARG A 62 6.00 8.33 -10.74
N SER A 63 6.83 9.22 -10.18
CA SER A 63 8.04 8.85 -9.44
C SER A 63 7.74 8.04 -8.17
N GLU A 64 6.72 8.43 -7.42
CA GLU A 64 6.27 7.69 -6.23
C GLU A 64 5.70 6.33 -6.63
N CYS A 65 4.89 6.26 -7.70
CA CYS A 65 4.39 4.98 -8.22
C CYS A 65 5.53 4.03 -8.62
N ALA A 66 6.55 4.54 -9.32
CA ALA A 66 7.71 3.74 -9.73
C ALA A 66 8.50 3.21 -8.53
N ALA A 67 8.71 4.03 -7.50
CA ALA A 67 9.39 3.60 -6.28
C ALA A 67 8.61 2.50 -5.54
N ILE A 68 7.28 2.62 -5.45
CA ILE A 68 6.43 1.58 -4.83
C ILE A 68 6.47 0.29 -5.66
N LEU A 69 6.41 0.37 -6.99
CA LEU A 69 6.51 -0.79 -7.88
C LEU A 69 7.87 -1.47 -7.77
N GLN A 70 8.96 -0.71 -7.69
CA GLN A 70 10.30 -1.26 -7.50
C GLN A 70 10.39 -2.07 -6.20
N ARG A 71 9.95 -1.49 -5.07
CA ARG A 71 9.93 -2.18 -3.77
C ARG A 71 9.06 -3.43 -3.81
N PHE A 72 7.92 -3.38 -4.51
CA PHE A 72 7.07 -4.53 -4.69
C PHE A 72 7.79 -5.64 -5.46
N ILE A 73 8.43 -5.33 -6.59
CA ILE A 73 9.16 -6.32 -7.39
C ILE A 73 10.33 -6.91 -6.60
N GLU A 74 11.14 -6.08 -5.95
CA GLU A 74 12.27 -6.53 -5.13
C GLU A 74 11.82 -7.49 -4.02
N LYS A 75 10.72 -7.18 -3.33
CA LYS A 75 10.21 -8.02 -2.25
C LYS A 75 9.66 -9.36 -2.74
N GLN A 76 9.03 -9.41 -3.92
CA GLN A 76 8.51 -10.65 -4.50
C GLN A 76 9.62 -11.52 -5.14
N MET A 77 10.82 -10.98 -5.34
CA MET A 77 11.97 -11.72 -5.86
C MET A 77 12.89 -12.29 -4.78
N GLN A 78 12.59 -12.06 -3.49
CA GLN A 78 13.25 -12.71 -2.34
C GLN A 78 12.48 -13.94 -1.90
#